data_AF-A0A534MVA3-F1
#
_entry.id   AF-A0A534MVA3-F1
#
_cell.length_a   1.000
_cell.length_b   1.000
_cell.length_c   1.000
_cell.angle_alpha   90.00
_cell.angle_beta   90.00
_cell.angle_gamma   90.00
#
_symmetry.space_group_name_H-M   'P 1'
#
loop_
_entity.id
_entity.type
_entity.pdbx_description
1 polymer ?
#
loop_
_entity_poly.entity_id
_entity_poly.type
_entity_poly.pdbx_seq_one_letter_code
_entity_poly.pdbx_strand_id
1 'polypeptide(L)'
;MATIRDVRIDAGLGMVVQRWRSTEDGLFLRARGQREEVRLVCRCGRSHWIVREQYAIGSASLLVMCHTCGTRGSFLLEGVTLPTP
;
A
#
# COMPACT_ATOMS: atom_id res chain seq x y z
N MET A 1 6.99 -1.78 22.26
CA MET A 1 7.29 -1.45 20.85
C MET A 1 6.46 -2.40 19.99
N ALA A 2 5.47 -1.89 19.25
CA ALA A 2 4.73 -2.74 18.32
C ALA A 2 5.67 -3.14 17.18
N THR A 3 5.87 -4.43 16.97
CA THR A 3 6.73 -4.94 15.90
C THR A 3 5.99 -4.81 14.58
N ILE A 4 6.40 -3.87 13.72
CA ILE A 4 5.79 -3.74 12.40
C ILE A 4 6.15 -4.98 11.58
N ARG A 5 5.12 -5.68 11.10
CA ARG A 5 5.28 -6.90 10.29
C ARG A 5 5.55 -6.54 8.82
N ASP A 6 6.52 -7.23 8.23
CA ASP A 6 6.75 -7.18 6.79
C ASP A 6 5.74 -8.06 6.05
N VAL A 7 5.13 -7.51 5.00
CA VAL A 7 4.26 -8.24 4.07
C VAL A 7 4.85 -8.11 2.67
N ARG A 8 5.10 -9.25 2.03
CA ARG A 8 5.55 -9.28 0.63
C ARG A 8 4.43 -8.84 -0.29
N ILE A 9 4.77 -8.11 -1.35
CA ILE A 9 3.80 -7.59 -2.32
C ILE A 9 2.88 -8.69 -2.87
N ASP A 10 3.41 -9.87 -3.19
CA ASP A 10 2.63 -10.98 -3.74
C ASP A 10 1.64 -11.56 -2.71
N ALA A 11 1.98 -11.52 -1.43
CA ALA A 11 1.11 -11.93 -0.33
C ALA A 11 0.09 -10.85 0.08
N GLY A 12 0.27 -9.62 -0.41
CA GLY A 12 -0.62 -8.49 -0.15
C GLY A 12 -1.76 -8.35 -1.16
N LEU A 13 -1.82 -9.21 -2.18
CA LEU A 13 -2.89 -9.19 -3.18
C LEU A 13 -4.26 -9.32 -2.50
N GLY A 14 -5.19 -8.43 -2.84
CA GLY A 14 -6.53 -8.38 -2.25
C GLY A 14 -6.65 -7.62 -0.93
N MET A 15 -5.55 -7.05 -0.41
CA MET A 15 -5.64 -6.12 0.72
C MET A 15 -6.45 -4.87 0.33
N VAL A 16 -7.37 -4.50 1.22
CA VAL A 16 -8.05 -3.21 1.18
C VAL A 16 -7.35 -2.29 2.18
N VAL A 17 -6.71 -1.24 1.69
CA VAL A 17 -5.92 -0.27 2.46
C VAL A 17 -6.84 0.83 2.95
N GLN A 18 -6.82 1.07 4.26
CA GLN A 18 -7.59 2.14 4.91
C GLN A 18 -6.77 3.43 5.00
N ARG A 19 -5.47 3.28 5.29
CA ARG A 19 -4.50 4.38 5.35
C ARG A 19 -3.15 3.86 4.94
N TRP A 20 -2.33 4.75 4.41
CA TRP A 20 -0.94 4.47 4.10
C TRP A 20 -0.07 5.66 4.48
N ARG A 21 1.22 5.39 4.71
CA ARG A 21 2.24 6.43 4.86
C ARG A 21 3.54 5.94 4.25
N SER A 22 4.24 6.84 3.58
CA SER A 22 5.60 6.60 3.09
C SER A 22 6.57 7.31 4.01
N THR A 23 7.60 6.59 4.46
CA THR A 23 8.73 7.16 5.20
C THR A 23 10.04 6.67 4.60
N GLU A 24 11.18 7.11 5.14
CA GLU A 24 12.50 6.64 4.73
C GLU A 24 12.67 5.12 4.92
N ASP A 25 11.97 4.52 5.90
CA ASP A 25 12.01 3.08 6.19
C ASP A 25 11.15 2.24 5.23
N GLY A 26 10.28 2.89 4.43
CA GLY A 26 9.47 2.27 3.39
C GLY A 26 8.00 2.67 3.41
N LEU A 27 7.18 1.86 2.75
CA LEU A 27 5.74 2.05 2.66
C LEU A 27 5.01 1.23 3.73
N PHE A 28 4.22 1.89 4.54
CA PHE A 28 3.42 1.28 5.60
C PHE A 28 1.93 1.35 5.25
N LEU A 29 1.24 0.23 5.42
CA LEU A 29 -0.17 0.08 5.09
C LEU A 29 -0.95 -0.33 6.33
N ARG A 30 -2.05 0.37 6.60
CA ARG A 30 -3.10 -0.11 7.50
C ARG A 30 -4.21 -0.71 6.66
N ALA A 31 -4.44 -2.01 6.79
CA ALA A 31 -5.41 -2.74 5.98
C ALA A 31 -6.65 -3.14 6.78
N ARG A 32 -7.79 -3.26 6.09
CA ARG A 32 -9.05 -3.71 6.68
C ARG A 32 -8.89 -5.09 7.30
N GLY A 33 -9.40 -5.25 8.52
CA GLY A 33 -9.28 -6.50 9.29
C GLY A 33 -7.91 -6.70 9.95
N GLN A 34 -6.94 -5.82 9.72
CA GLN A 34 -5.65 -5.82 10.43
C GLN A 34 -5.65 -4.71 11.49
N ARG A 35 -5.25 -5.05 12.71
CA ARG A 35 -5.15 -4.08 13.81
C ARG A 35 -3.88 -3.23 13.72
N GLU A 36 -2.80 -3.82 13.21
CA GLU A 36 -1.48 -3.20 13.13
C GLU A 36 -1.14 -2.76 11.71
N GLU A 37 -0.24 -1.78 11.60
CA GLU A 37 0.37 -1.42 10.33
C GLU A 37 1.33 -2.54 9.88
N VAL A 38 1.42 -2.73 8.56
CA VAL A 38 2.40 -3.61 7.95
C VAL A 38 3.31 -2.83 7.01
N ARG A 39 4.57 -3.23 6.91
CA ARG A 39 5.50 -2.66 5.92
C ARG A 39 5.47 -3.50 4.66
N LEU A 40 5.26 -2.86 3.52
CA LEU A 40 5.22 -3.52 2.23
C LEU A 40 6.65 -3.77 1.71
N VAL A 41 6.96 -5.03 1.42
CA VAL A 41 8.27 -5.46 0.92
C VAL A 41 8.13 -6.05 -0.47
N CYS A 42 9.02 -5.66 -1.38
CA CYS A 42 9.04 -6.17 -2.74
C CYS A 42 9.58 -7.61 -2.76
N ARG A 43 9.27 -8.36 -3.80
CA ARG A 43 9.88 -9.68 -4.06
C ARG A 43 11.40 -9.64 -4.17
N CYS A 44 12.01 -8.49 -4.49
CA CYS A 44 13.47 -8.30 -4.46
C CYS A 44 14.03 -8.00 -3.06
N GLY A 45 13.19 -7.99 -2.01
CA GLY A 45 13.58 -7.73 -0.63
C GLY A 45 13.64 -6.24 -0.24
N ARG A 46 13.42 -5.30 -1.17
CA ARG A 46 13.45 -3.86 -0.91
C ARG A 46 12.06 -3.31 -0.54
N SER A 47 12.01 -2.23 0.24
CA SER A 47 10.77 -1.55 0.67
C SER A 47 10.63 -0.12 0.12
N HIS A 48 11.43 0.26 -0.88
CA HIS A 48 11.37 1.59 -1.48
C HIS A 48 10.41 1.61 -2.68
N TRP A 49 9.37 2.43 -2.59
CA TRP A 49 8.25 2.45 -3.51
C TRP A 49 8.01 3.85 -4.07
N ILE A 50 7.74 3.91 -5.37
CA ILE A 50 7.02 5.02 -5.99
C ILE A 50 5.54 4.74 -5.74
N VAL A 51 4.82 5.71 -5.15
CA VAL A 51 3.44 5.55 -4.71
C VAL A 51 2.56 6.59 -5.39
N ARG A 52 1.40 6.16 -5.88
CA ARG A 52 0.41 7.03 -6.50
C ARG A 52 -0.99 6.61 -6.10
N GLU A 53 -1.80 7.56 -5.66
CA GLU A 53 -3.24 7.35 -5.55
C GLU A 53 -3.90 7.58 -6.92
N GLN A 54 -4.82 6.68 -7.29
CA GLN A 54 -5.63 6.77 -8.48
C GLN A 54 -7.10 6.73 -8.09
N TYR A 55 -7.83 7.76 -8.52
CA TYR A 55 -9.26 7.93 -8.27
C TYR A 55 -10.03 7.69 -9.57
N ALA A 56 -10.94 6.73 -9.55
CA ALA A 56 -11.86 6.43 -10.64
C ALA A 56 -13.30 6.49 -10.10
N ILE A 57 -14.28 6.57 -11.00
CA ILE A 57 -15.69 6.59 -10.59
C ILE A 57 -15.99 5.34 -9.75
N GLY A 58 -16.38 5.55 -8.50
CA GLY A 58 -16.75 4.48 -7.56
C GLY A 58 -15.59 3.73 -6.89
N SER A 59 -14.32 4.07 -7.15
CA SER A 59 -13.20 3.43 -6.46
C SER A 59 -11.93 4.30 -6.39
N ALA A 60 -11.17 4.11 -5.32
CA ALA A 60 -9.83 4.65 -5.17
C ALA A 60 -8.85 3.49 -5.05
N SER A 61 -7.65 3.66 -5.60
CA SER A 61 -6.59 2.65 -5.53
C SER A 61 -5.23 3.27 -5.24
N LEU A 62 -4.41 2.52 -4.51
CA LEU A 62 -3.02 2.82 -4.24
C LEU A 62 -2.16 2.00 -5.19
N LEU A 63 -1.55 2.67 -6.16
CA LEU A 63 -0.60 2.09 -7.09
C LEU A 63 0.80 2.21 -6.51
N VAL A 64 1.54 1.11 -6.55
CA VAL A 64 2.93 1.05 -6.08
C VAL A 64 3.84 0.48 -7.14
N MET A 65 5.06 1.01 -7.23
CA MET A 65 6.12 0.45 -8.06
C MET A 65 7.42 0.43 -7.28
N CYS A 66 8.09 -0.72 -7.24
CA CYS A 66 9.39 -0.82 -6.59
C CYS A 66 10.40 0.00 -7.37
N HIS A 67 11.07 0.93 -6.69
CA HIS A 67 12.06 1.82 -7.32
C HIS A 67 13.26 1.04 -7.90
N THR A 68 13.58 -0.13 -7.35
CA THR A 68 14.77 -0.92 -7.76
C THR A 68 14.49 -1.86 -8.92
N CYS A 69 13.42 -2.67 -8.84
CA CYS A 69 13.19 -3.75 -9.82
C CYS A 69 11.92 -3.55 -10.67
N GLY A 70 11.22 -2.43 -10.49
CA GLY A 70 10.03 -2.10 -11.29
C GLY A 70 8.79 -2.94 -10.99
N THR A 71 8.83 -3.86 -10.01
CA THR A 71 7.67 -4.67 -9.62
C THR A 71 6.51 -3.76 -9.20
N ARG A 72 5.31 -4.03 -9.72
CA ARG A 72 4.11 -3.20 -9.51
C ARG A 72 3.07 -3.91 -8.66
N GLY A 73 2.26 -3.13 -7.95
CA GLY A 73 1.08 -3.60 -7.24
C GLY A 73 -0.01 -2.54 -7.24
N SER A 74 -1.23 -2.97 -6.99
CA SER A 74 -2.38 -2.10 -6.80
C SER A 74 -3.19 -2.61 -5.61
N PHE A 75 -3.60 -1.69 -4.74
CA PHE A 75 -4.45 -1.97 -3.58
C PHE A 75 -5.69 -1.10 -3.65
N LEU A 76 -6.85 -1.63 -3.23
CA LEU A 76 -8.05 -0.80 -3.09
C LEU A 76 -7.89 0.11 -1.88
N LEU A 77 -8.32 1.37 -2.00
CA LEU A 77 -8.40 2.31 -0.89
C LEU A 77 -9.83 2.36 -0.36
N GLU A 78 -9.99 2.21 0.95
CA GLU A 78 -11.27 2.35 1.66
C GLU A 78 -11.48 3.78 2.14
N GLY A 79 -12.74 4.25 2.12
CA GLY A 79 -13.11 5.51 2.76
C GLY A 79 -12.64 6.78 2.04
N VAL A 80 -12.18 6.68 0.79
CA VAL A 80 -11.93 7.88 0.01
C VAL A 80 -13.28 8.43 -0.48
N THR A 81 -13.70 9.52 0.16
CA THR A 81 -14.76 10.37 -0.38
C THR A 81 -14.20 11.06 -1.62
N LEU A 82 -14.64 10.62 -2.80
CA LEU A 82 -14.33 11.34 -4.04
C LEU A 82 -14.90 12.77 -3.90
N PRO A 83 -14.16 13.83 -4.28
CA PRO A 83 -14.75 15.15 -4.38
C PRO A 83 -15.92 15.06 -5.37
N THR A 84 -17.11 15.47 -4.93
CA THR A 84 -18.26 15.64 -5.82
C THR A 84 -17.93 16.68 -6.88
N PRO A 85 -18.32 16.46 -8.15
CA PRO A 85 -18.05 17.39 -9.25
C PRO A 85 -18.63 18.78 -9.01
#